data_AF-A0A5E7M6V7-F1
#
_entry.id   AF-A0A5E7M6V7-F1
#
_cell.length_a   1.000
_cell.length_b   1.000
_cell.length_c   1.000
_cell.angle_alpha   90.00
_cell.angle_beta   90.00
_cell.angle_gamma   90.00
#
_symmetry.space_group_name_H-M   'P 1'
#
loop_
_entity.id
_entity.type
_entity.pdbx_description
1 polymer ?
#
loop_
_entity_poly.entity_id
_entity_poly.type
_entity_poly.pdbx_seq_one_letter_code
_entity_poly.pdbx_strand_id
1 'polypeptide(L)' 'MQYQTLSEGIRFERRLFHSLFAGHDQKEGMQAFVEKRVPNFLHR' A
#
# COMPACT_ATOMS: atom_id res chain seq x y z
N MET A 1 7.65 -23.10 -18.15
CA MET A 1 6.57 -22.59 -17.26
C MET A 1 7.11 -22.57 -15.85
N GLN A 2 7.30 -21.38 -15.28
CA GLN A 2 7.85 -21.23 -13.93
C GLN A 2 6.67 -21.23 -12.94
N TYR A 3 6.52 -22.30 -12.16
CA TYR A 3 5.49 -22.40 -11.13
C TYR A 3 6.01 -21.73 -9.86
N GLN A 4 5.37 -20.65 -9.42
CA GLN A 4 5.62 -20.11 -8.08
C GLN A 4 4.86 -20.95 -7.06
N THR A 5 5.52 -21.31 -5.97
CA THR A 5 4.86 -21.96 -4.84
C THR A 5 3.90 -20.98 -4.15
N LEU A 6 2.86 -21.48 -3.49
CA LEU A 6 1.92 -20.64 -2.72
C LEU A 6 2.66 -19.73 -1.71
N SER A 7 3.72 -20.26 -1.09
CA SER A 7 4.53 -19.51 -0.13
C SER A 7 5.33 -18.38 -0.78
N GLU A 8 5.81 -18.57 -2.00
CA GLU A 8 6.49 -17.52 -2.77
C GLU A 8 5.52 -16.43 -3.23
N GLY A 9 4.32 -16.83 -3.69
CA GLY A 9 3.25 -15.89 -4.04
C GLY A 9 2.86 -15.00 -2.87
N ILE A 10 2.60 -15.58 -1.70
CA ILE A 10 2.27 -14.82 -0.47
C ILE A 10 3.41 -13.88 -0.06
N ARG A 11 4.68 -14.31 -0.16
CA ARG A 11 5.83 -13.45 0.15
C ARG A 11 5.97 -12.30 -0.83
N PHE A 12 5.69 -12.54 -2.11
CA PHE A 12 5.73 -11.52 -3.15
C PHE A 12 4.63 -10.48 -2.93
N GLU A 13 3.39 -10.92 -2.73
CA GLU A 13 2.25 -10.05 -2.42
C GLU A 13 2.49 -9.22 -1.16
N ARG A 14 3.03 -9.81 -0.10
CA ARG A 14 3.38 -9.07 1.13
C ARG A 14 4.35 -7.94 0.86
N ARG A 15 5.41 -8.19 0.08
CA ARG A 15 6.41 -7.15 -0.26
C ARG A 15 5.77 -6.03 -1.10
N LEU A 16 4.98 -6.38 -2.11
CA LEU A 16 4.25 -5.40 -2.91
C LEU A 16 3.31 -4.57 -2.03
N PHE A 17 2.55 -5.23 -1.15
CA PHE A 17 1.65 -4.55 -0.24
C PHE A 17 2.39 -3.55 0.64
N HIS A 18 3.50 -3.91 1.29
CA HIS A 18 4.28 -2.96 2.07
C HIS A 18 4.78 -1.74 1.25
N SER A 19 5.11 -1.94 -0.03
CA SER A 19 5.54 -0.83 -0.89
C SER A 19 4.42 0.19 -1.20
N LEU A 20 3.16 -0.26 -1.24
CA LEU A 20 2.00 0.61 -1.52
C LEU A 20 1.66 1.55 -0.35
N PHE A 21 2.07 1.20 0.88
CA PHE A 21 1.74 1.93 2.11
C PHE A 21 2.90 2.80 2.64
N ALA A 22 3.95 2.99 1.84
CA ALA A 22 5.12 3.77 2.25
C ALA A 22 5.04 5.26 1.86
N GLY A 23 4.12 5.63 0.95
CA GLY A 23 4.00 6.98 0.40
C GLY A 23 3.39 8.00 1.36
N HIS A 24 3.77 9.27 1.22
CA HIS A 24 3.21 10.37 2.00
C HIS A 24 1.70 10.50 1.80
N ASP A 25 1.26 10.48 0.54
CA ASP A 25 -0.15 10.62 0.18
C ASP A 25 -1.00 9.44 0.65
N GLN A 26 -0.40 8.25 0.74
CA GLN A 26 -1.09 7.10 1.31
C GLN A 26 -1.39 7.31 2.80
N LYS A 27 -0.42 7.83 3.57
CA LYS A 27 -0.62 8.12 4.99
C LYS A 27 -1.67 9.21 5.21
N GLU A 28 -1.60 10.27 4.42
CA GLU A 28 -2.57 11.37 4.45
C GLU A 28 -3.99 10.89 4.10
N GLY A 29 -4.15 10.07 3.06
CA GLY A 29 -5.44 9.49 2.70
C GLY A 29 -6.07 8.67 3.83
N MET A 30 -5.26 7.84 4.50
CA MET A 30 -5.73 7.05 5.64
C MET A 30 -6.09 7.91 6.85
N GLN A 31 -5.28 8.92 7.15
CA GLN A 31 -5.53 9.84 8.26
C GLN A 31 -6.80 10.66 8.01
N ALA A 32 -6.93 11.24 6.82
CA ALA A 32 -8.11 12.02 6.43
C ALA A 32 -9.40 11.19 6.48
N PHE A 33 -9.33 9.91 6.11
CA PHE A 33 -10.46 8.99 6.21
C PHE A 33 -10.90 8.77 7.67
N VAL A 34 -9.96 8.50 8.58
CA VAL A 34 -10.24 8.33 10.02
C VAL A 34 -10.82 9.62 10.61
N GLU A 35 -10.27 10.76 10.23
CA GLU A 35 -10.69 12.09 10.71
C GLU A 35 -11.94 12.63 9.99
N LYS A 36 -12.48 11.92 9.00
CA LYS A 36 -13.64 12.31 8.18
C LYS A 36 -13.49 13.70 7.54
N ARG A 37 -12.30 14.01 7.05
CA ARG A 37 -11.98 15.24 6.32
C ARG A 37 -11.53 14.92 4.89
N VAL A 38 -11.47 15.94 4.05
CA VAL A 38 -10.92 15.81 2.70
C VAL A 38 -9.38 15.65 2.80
N PRO A 39 -8.78 14.66 2.13
CA PRO A 39 -7.34 14.50 2.08
C PRO A 39 -6.67 15.58 1.20
N ASN A 40 -5.47 16.00 1.57
CA ASN A 40 -4.64 16.90 0.78
C ASN A 40 -3.44 16.16 0.16
N PHE A 41 -3.62 15.69 -1.08
CA PHE A 41 -2.57 14.97 -1.81
C PHE A 41 -1.55 15.92 -2.42
N LEU A 42 -0.26 15.58 -2.29
CA LEU A 42 0.85 16.39 -2.81
C LEU A 42 1.50 15.79 -4.06
N HIS A 43 1.07 14.59 -4.47
CA HIS A 43 1.58 13.82 -5.61
C HIS A 43 3.10 13.61 -5.55
N ARG A 44 3.60 13.23 -4.38
CA ARG A 44 5.03 13.00 -4.09
C ARG A 44 5.34 11.58 -3.65
#